data_AF-A0A2H0P4Y2-F1
#
_entry.id   AF-A0A2H0P4Y2-F1
#
_cell.length_a   1.000
_cell.length_b   1.000
_cell.length_c   1.000
_cell.angle_alpha   90.00
_cell.angle_beta   90.00
_cell.angle_gamma   90.00
#
_symmetry.space_group_name_H-M   'P 1'
#
loop_
_entity.id
_entity.type
_entity.pdbx_description
1 polymer ?
#
loop_
_entity_poly.entity_id
_entity_poly.type
_entity_poly.pdbx_seq_one_letter_code
_entity_poly.pdbx_strand_id
1 'polypeptide(L)'
;MALRKVHIEKIVHAITSKLVEDKSLLVAEEAVLGRISSILNENMEKERAIEDEAHKLLDQNRKAIGGDIDESKAFMMIKKQLAKQRGFIL
;
A
#
# COMPACT_ATOMS: atom_id res chain seq x y z
N MET A 1 -6.09 5.22 5.36
CA MET A 1 -7.41 4.93 4.74
C MET A 1 -7.30 3.52 4.18
N ALA A 2 -7.93 2.52 4.80
CA ALA A 2 -7.75 1.13 4.35
C ALA A 2 -8.58 0.88 3.07
N LEU A 3 -7.93 0.52 1.97
CA LEU A 3 -8.60 0.03 0.78
C LEU A 3 -9.34 -1.28 1.14
N ARG A 4 -10.65 -1.33 0.94
CA ARG A 4 -11.44 -2.57 1.11
C ARG A 4 -11.25 -3.45 -0.11
N LYS A 5 -11.36 -4.78 0.05
CA LYS A 5 -11.26 -5.77 -1.05
C LYS A 5 -12.15 -5.42 -2.26
N VAL A 6 -13.34 -4.90 -2.01
CA VAL A 6 -14.29 -4.43 -3.04
C VAL A 6 -13.71 -3.32 -3.93
N HIS A 7 -12.83 -2.46 -3.40
CA HIS A 7 -12.17 -1.42 -4.19
C HIS A 7 -11.04 -2.00 -5.05
N ILE A 8 -10.35 -3.04 -4.57
CA ILE A 8 -9.31 -3.75 -5.33
C ILE A 8 -9.94 -4.39 -6.56
N GLU A 9 -11.04 -5.12 -6.40
CA GLU A 9 -11.73 -5.77 -7.52
C GLU A 9 -12.17 -4.77 -8.58
N LYS A 10 -12.71 -3.60 -8.18
CA LYS A 10 -13.07 -2.53 -9.12
C LYS A 10 -11.86 -1.98 -9.87
N ILE A 11 -10.73 -1.78 -9.19
CA ILE A 11 -9.49 -1.29 -9.81
C ILE A 11 -8.92 -2.34 -10.76
N VAL A 12 -8.87 -3.61 -10.34
CA VAL A 12 -8.41 -4.73 -11.15
C VAL A 12 -9.22 -4.83 -12.44
N HIS A 13 -10.55 -4.77 -12.33
CA HIS A 13 -11.43 -4.81 -13.50
C HIS A 13 -11.21 -3.60 -14.41
N ALA A 14 -11.16 -2.39 -13.86
CA ALA A 14 -10.93 -1.17 -14.65
C ALA A 14 -9.58 -1.16 -15.38
N ILE A 15 -8.50 -1.65 -14.75
CA ILE A 15 -7.19 -1.77 -15.40
C ILE A 15 -7.26 -2.81 -16.52
N THR A 16 -7.88 -3.96 -16.26
CA THR A 16 -7.98 -5.04 -17.25
C THR A 16 -8.82 -4.63 -18.45
N SER A 17 -9.99 -4.00 -18.24
CA SER A 17 -10.82 -3.50 -19.33
C SER A 17 -10.06 -2.52 -20.24
N LYS A 18 -9.28 -1.61 -19.67
CA LYS A 18 -8.42 -0.71 -20.46
C LYS A 18 -7.33 -1.44 -21.24
N LEU A 19 -6.71 -2.45 -20.65
CA LEU A 19 -5.68 -3.26 -21.33
C LEU A 19 -6.26 -4.09 -22.48
N VAL A 20 -7.50 -4.58 -22.32
CA VAL A 20 -8.26 -5.25 -23.39
C VAL A 20 -8.58 -4.28 -24.53
N GLU A 21 -9.06 -3.07 -24.20
CA GLU A 21 -9.35 -2.01 -25.18
C GLU A 21 -8.11 -1.62 -26.00
N ASP A 22 -6.95 -1.51 -25.37
CA ASP A 22 -5.67 -1.20 -26.02
C ASP A 22 -5.09 -2.37 -26.84
N LYS A 23 -5.79 -3.53 -26.92
CA LYS A 23 -5.36 -4.77 -27.61
C LYS A 23 -3.93 -5.20 -27.26
N SER A 24 -3.44 -4.81 -26.10
CA SER A 24 -2.04 -5.01 -25.68
C SER A 24 -1.83 -6.35 -24.97
N LEU A 25 -2.90 -7.14 -24.83
CA LEU A 25 -2.85 -8.43 -24.17
C LEU A 25 -2.31 -9.51 -25.12
N LEU A 26 -1.11 -9.98 -24.79
CA LEU A 26 -0.48 -11.15 -25.42
C LEU A 26 -0.88 -12.48 -24.74
N VAL A 27 -1.65 -12.40 -23.65
CA VAL A 27 -2.03 -13.52 -22.77
C VAL A 27 -3.51 -13.43 -22.40
N ALA A 28 -4.07 -14.55 -21.91
CA ALA A 28 -5.48 -14.63 -21.50
C ALA A 28 -5.83 -13.59 -20.42
N GLU A 29 -7.02 -13.01 -20.52
CA GLU A 29 -7.51 -11.96 -19.62
C GLU A 29 -7.52 -12.42 -18.16
N GLU A 30 -7.91 -13.67 -17.90
CA GLU A 30 -7.97 -14.26 -16.56
C GLU A 30 -6.58 -14.32 -15.91
N ALA A 31 -5.54 -14.57 -16.70
CA ALA A 31 -4.16 -14.60 -16.20
C ALA A 31 -3.69 -13.20 -15.80
N VAL A 32 -4.10 -12.17 -16.55
CA VAL A 32 -3.79 -10.76 -16.27
C VAL A 32 -4.55 -10.29 -15.03
N LEU A 33 -5.84 -10.59 -14.93
CA LEU A 33 -6.67 -10.32 -13.76
C LEU A 33 -6.06 -10.91 -12.49
N GLY A 34 -5.70 -12.20 -12.55
CA GLY A 34 -5.06 -12.89 -11.44
C GLY A 34 -3.74 -12.24 -11.04
N ARG A 35 -2.92 -11.84 -12.03
CA ARG A 35 -1.64 -11.18 -11.77
C ARG A 35 -1.80 -9.80 -11.15
N ILE A 36 -2.69 -8.95 -11.67
CA ILE A 36 -2.94 -7.60 -11.12
C ILE A 36 -3.48 -7.73 -9.69
N SER A 37 -4.42 -8.64 -9.45
CA SER A 37 -4.94 -8.91 -8.10
C SER A 37 -3.83 -9.33 -7.13
N SER A 38 -2.95 -10.26 -7.53
CA SER A 38 -1.80 -10.67 -6.71
C SER A 38 -0.89 -9.48 -6.37
N ILE A 39 -0.52 -8.68 -7.37
CA ILE A 39 0.35 -7.51 -7.18
C ILE A 39 -0.27 -6.51 -6.20
N LEU A 40 -1.55 -6.20 -6.35
CA LEU A 40 -2.24 -5.25 -5.46
C LEU A 40 -2.34 -5.78 -4.03
N ASN A 41 -2.65 -7.07 -3.85
CA ASN A 41 -2.69 -7.68 -2.52
C ASN A 41 -1.31 -7.69 -1.86
N GLU A 42 -0.26 -8.07 -2.60
CA GLU A 42 1.12 -8.03 -2.10
C GLU A 42 1.55 -6.61 -1.72
N ASN A 43 1.14 -5.61 -2.51
CA ASN A 43 1.42 -4.21 -2.25
C ASN A 43 0.73 -3.73 -0.96
N MET A 44 -0.54 -4.12 -0.75
CA MET A 44 -1.27 -3.82 0.48
C MET A 44 -0.67 -4.48 1.72
N GLU A 45 -0.24 -5.73 1.63
CA GLU A 45 0.44 -6.40 2.74
C GLU A 45 1.76 -5.71 3.09
N LYS A 46 2.51 -5.24 2.09
CA LYS A 46 3.73 -4.44 2.29
C LYS A 46 3.41 -3.10 2.96
N GLU A 47 2.35 -2.42 2.54
CA GLU A 47 1.91 -1.17 3.17
C GLU A 47 1.54 -1.39 4.64
N ARG A 48 0.76 -2.45 4.92
CA ARG A 48 0.35 -2.81 6.26
C ARG A 48 1.54 -3.12 7.17
N ALA A 49 2.53 -3.83 6.66
CA ALA A 49 3.77 -4.11 7.38
C ALA A 49 4.56 -2.83 7.72
N ILE A 50 4.56 -1.83 6.82
CA ILE A 50 5.15 -0.51 7.09
C ILE A 50 4.34 0.24 8.16
N GLU A 51 3.01 0.14 8.11
CA GLU A 51 2.11 0.76 9.09
C GLU A 51 2.31 0.20 10.50
N ASP A 52 2.34 -1.12 10.62
CA ASP A 52 2.55 -1.83 11.88
C ASP A 52 3.93 -1.51 12.48
N GLU A 53 4.96 -1.40 11.65
CA GLU A 53 6.31 -1.00 12.10
C GLU A 53 6.34 0.47 12.52
N ALA A 54 5.66 1.36 11.78
CA ALA A 54 5.56 2.76 12.15
C ALA A 54 4.90 2.95 13.53
N HIS A 55 3.84 2.18 13.82
CA HIS A 55 3.19 2.17 15.13
C HIS A 55 4.14 1.69 16.24
N LYS A 56 4.88 0.59 16.01
CA LYS A 56 5.86 0.08 16.99
C LYS A 56 6.97 1.10 17.29
N LEU A 57 7.50 1.76 16.26
CA LEU A 57 8.53 2.78 16.42
C LEU A 57 7.99 4.00 17.15
N LEU A 58 6.75 4.42 16.85
CA LEU A 58 6.11 5.52 17.55
C LEU A 58 5.93 5.21 19.03
N ASP A 59 5.44 4.01 19.37
CA ASP A 59 5.27 3.56 20.76
C ASP A 59 6.59 3.47 21.53
N GLN A 60 7.66 2.99 20.89
CA GLN A 60 9.00 2.95 21.49
C GLN A 60 9.53 4.36 21.78
N ASN A 61 9.23 5.32 20.90
CA ASN A 61 9.72 6.69 21.01
C ASN A 61 8.75 7.63 21.75
N ARG A 62 7.54 7.18 22.12
CA ARG A 62 6.53 8.00 22.84
C ARG A 62 7.08 8.67 24.10
N LYS A 63 7.98 8.00 24.83
CA LYS A 63 8.63 8.58 26.02
C LYS A 63 9.65 9.67 25.69
N ALA A 64 10.29 9.61 24.53
CA ALA A 64 11.29 10.58 24.06
C ALA A 64 10.67 11.76 23.30
N ILE A 65 9.51 11.54 22.66
CA ILE A 65 8.79 12.52 21.85
C ILE A 65 8.10 13.61 22.70
N GLY A 66 7.98 13.41 24.01
CA GLY A 66 7.78 14.45 25.02
C GLY A 66 6.75 15.52 24.67
N GLY A 67 5.47 15.26 24.90
CA GLY A 67 4.37 16.24 25.07
C GLY A 67 4.01 17.21 23.93
N ASP A 68 4.93 17.55 23.05
CA ASP A 68 4.85 18.73 22.16
C ASP A 68 4.74 18.36 20.68
N ILE A 69 5.03 17.10 20.32
CA ILE A 69 4.86 16.59 18.96
C ILE A 69 3.49 15.89 18.83
N ASP A 70 2.71 16.37 17.86
CA ASP A 70 1.49 15.70 17.39
C ASP A 70 1.81 14.28 16.90
N GLU A 71 1.28 13.30 17.61
CA GLU A 71 1.47 11.86 17.36
C GLU A 71 1.16 11.47 15.91
N SER A 72 0.17 12.13 15.30
CA SER A 72 -0.22 11.87 13.90
C SER A 72 0.87 12.33 12.93
N LYS A 73 1.53 13.47 13.21
CA LYS A 73 2.64 13.97 12.38
C LYS A 73 3.88 13.10 12.55
N ALA A 74 4.21 12.71 13.78
CA ALA A 74 5.33 11.79 14.06
C ALA A 74 5.14 10.47 13.33
N PHE A 75 3.95 9.88 13.45
CA PHE A 75 3.60 8.66 12.73
C PHE A 75 3.79 8.79 11.22
N MET A 76 3.30 9.88 10.62
CA MET A 76 3.40 10.07 9.18
C MET A 76 4.85 10.28 8.71
N MET A 77 5.70 10.91 9.53
CA MET A 77 7.13 11.04 9.25
C MET A 77 7.84 9.68 9.31
N ILE A 78 7.56 8.87 10.32
CA ILE A 78 8.11 7.51 10.46
C ILE A 78 7.65 6.63 9.29
N LYS A 79 6.35 6.64 8.96
CA LYS A 79 5.79 5.88 7.83
C LYS A 79 6.48 6.25 6.51
N LYS A 80 6.70 7.54 6.24
CA LYS A 80 7.43 8.02 5.05
C LYS A 80 8.89 7.57 5.02
N GLN A 81 9.57 7.60 6.17
CA GLN A 81 10.96 7.17 6.26
C GLN A 81 11.10 5.65 6.00
N LEU A 82 10.23 4.85 6.61
CA LEU A 82 10.19 3.40 6.40
C LEU A 82 9.87 3.04 4.95
N ALA A 83 8.90 3.72 4.33
CA ALA A 83 8.58 3.52 2.93
C ALA A 83 9.78 3.82 2.02
N LYS A 84 10.47 4.95 2.26
CA LYS A 84 11.69 5.30 1.49
C LYS A 84 12.80 4.25 1.65
N GLN A 85 13.01 3.73 2.86
CA GLN A 85 14.02 2.70 3.12
C GLN A 85 13.71 1.38 2.39
N ARG A 86 12.43 1.03 2.27
CA ARG A 86 11.96 -0.19 1.62
C ARG A 86 11.73 -0.03 0.11
N GLY A 87 11.99 1.15 -0.45
CA GLY A 87 11.67 1.46 -1.85
C GLY A 87 10.17 1.39 -2.15
N PHE A 88 9.33 1.58 -1.13
CA PHE A 88 7.87 1.55 -1.24
C PHE A 88 7.33 2.94 -1.57
N ILE A 89 6.38 3.00 -2.49
CA ILE A 89 5.72 4.24 -2.91
C ILE A 89 4.43 4.38 -2.10
N LEU A 90 4.34 5.43 -1.28
CA LEU A 90 3.17 5.80 -0.48
C LEU A 90 2.19 6.68 -1.25
#